data_AF-A0A8T7LS92-F1
#
_entry.id   AF-A0A8T7LS92-F1
#
_cell.length_a   1.000
_cell.length_b   1.000
_cell.length_c   1.000
_cell.angle_alpha   90.00
_cell.angle_beta   90.00
_cell.angle_gamma   90.00
#
_symmetry.space_group_name_H-M   'P 1'
#
loop_
_entity.id
_entity.type
_entity.pdbx_description
1 polymer ?
#
loop_
_entity_poly.entity_id
_entity_poly.type
_entity_poly.pdbx_seq_one_letter_code
_entity_poly.pdbx_strand_id
1 'polypeptide(L)'
;MRRNLTSAFCLLIFLTACSPQTTAFTPEPVDLLPYLTATRATHPPPTVHWVAPETPLPTPTPFTYTVRQGETISSIALKFGVSMDDLIAANPEISPNIMPVGTVLKIPGNPINLSGEATPTPVPFIVEQAVCYPTASKGLWCFALARHDFPDLMENISAQVTLVDSHGGFLAAQTALLPLNILPPNTSLPLSVYFAPDIPVEAMPQVQMLTAIRLSLNDPRYLPATINNTLVQIDSDGHFAQVSGEVHLPAESNAATKTWVAAVAYDETGRVVGVRRWEGGGIQPGGKIRFEMTVASLGGVLRRVEFAVEARP
;
A
#
# COMPACT_ATOMS: atom_id res chain seq x y z
N MET A 1 2.08 84.65 -29.48
CA MET A 1 2.89 85.85 -29.12
C MET A 1 2.83 86.02 -27.60
N ARG A 2 4.00 85.93 -26.92
CA ARG A 2 4.40 86.37 -25.55
C ARG A 2 3.57 85.88 -24.32
N ARG A 3 4.11 85.04 -23.40
CA ARG A 3 5.13 85.22 -22.32
C ARG A 3 4.60 85.94 -21.05
N ASN A 4 4.80 85.30 -19.89
CA ASN A 4 5.22 85.81 -18.55
C ASN A 4 4.92 84.67 -17.53
N LEU A 5 5.83 83.79 -17.12
CA LEU A 5 7.08 83.92 -16.34
C LEU A 5 6.90 84.56 -14.95
N THR A 6 6.53 83.76 -13.96
CA THR A 6 6.74 84.04 -12.53
C THR A 6 7.61 82.95 -11.94
N SER A 7 8.81 83.37 -11.52
CA SER A 7 9.85 82.57 -10.91
C SER A 7 9.57 82.40 -9.41
N ALA A 8 9.53 81.17 -8.92
CA ALA A 8 9.54 80.87 -7.49
C ALA A 8 10.83 80.11 -7.18
N PHE A 9 11.70 80.79 -6.43
CA PHE A 9 13.05 80.38 -6.05
C PHE A 9 12.94 79.39 -4.87
N CYS A 10 13.18 78.10 -5.12
CA CYS A 10 13.16 77.06 -4.08
C CYS A 10 14.58 76.84 -3.55
N LEU A 11 14.83 77.31 -2.32
CA LEU A 11 16.09 77.22 -1.60
C LEU A 11 16.29 75.78 -1.08
N LEU A 12 17.16 75.00 -1.72
CA LEU A 12 17.53 73.63 -1.33
C LEU A 12 18.50 73.67 -0.14
N ILE A 13 18.01 73.26 1.03
CA ILE A 13 18.80 73.06 2.26
C ILE A 13 19.41 71.64 2.19
N PHE A 14 20.72 71.55 1.97
CA PHE A 14 21.47 70.29 2.05
C PHE A 14 21.77 69.95 3.52
N LEU A 15 21.06 68.97 4.07
CA LEU A 15 21.40 68.33 5.34
C LEU A 15 22.50 67.29 5.10
N THR A 16 23.73 67.60 5.50
CA THR A 16 24.85 66.65 5.53
C THR A 16 24.72 65.78 6.79
N ALA A 17 24.33 64.51 6.63
CA ALA A 17 24.41 63.50 7.69
C ALA A 17 25.77 62.78 7.59
N CYS A 18 26.58 62.86 8.64
CA CYS A 18 27.78 62.03 8.78
C CYS A 18 27.36 60.59 9.13
N SER A 19 27.73 59.62 8.27
CA SER A 19 27.65 58.19 8.59
C SER A 19 28.95 57.75 9.28
N PRO A 20 28.91 57.01 10.41
CA PRO A 20 30.11 56.44 11.01
C PRO A 20 30.68 55.32 10.11
N GLN A 21 31.97 55.43 9.78
CA GLN A 21 32.71 54.38 9.10
C GLN A 21 32.95 53.20 10.05
N THR A 22 32.25 52.09 9.82
CA THR A 22 32.61 50.81 10.43
C THR A 22 33.78 50.21 9.65
N THR A 23 34.99 50.32 10.18
CA THR A 23 36.14 49.52 9.72
C THR A 23 35.86 48.05 10.01
N ALA A 24 35.62 47.27 8.95
CA ALA A 24 35.57 45.82 9.02
C ALA A 24 37.01 45.28 9.14
N PHE A 25 37.34 44.69 10.29
CA PHE A 25 38.50 43.84 10.43
C PHE A 25 38.13 42.44 9.92
N THR A 26 38.71 42.04 8.78
CA THR A 26 38.68 40.65 8.33
C THR A 26 39.82 39.92 9.03
N PRO A 27 39.57 38.97 9.94
CA PRO A 27 40.65 38.14 10.47
C PRO A 27 41.13 37.19 9.36
N GLU A 28 42.44 37.15 9.12
CA GLU A 28 43.04 36.10 8.30
C GLU A 28 42.78 34.72 8.93
N PRO A 29 42.51 33.68 8.14
CA PRO A 29 42.38 32.33 8.65
C PRO A 29 43.74 31.84 9.15
N VAL A 30 43.87 31.69 10.47
CA VAL A 30 45.03 31.05 11.10
C VAL A 30 44.85 29.54 10.98
N ASP A 31 45.71 28.91 10.19
CA ASP A 31 45.71 27.46 10.02
C ASP A 31 46.49 26.81 11.19
N LEU A 32 45.75 26.20 12.11
CA LEU A 32 46.30 25.57 13.30
C LEU A 32 46.73 24.14 12.97
N LEU A 33 48.02 23.95 12.64
CA LEU A 33 48.61 22.62 12.56
C LEU A 33 48.77 22.04 13.99
N PRO A 34 48.15 20.90 14.32
CA PRO A 34 48.38 20.25 15.61
C PRO A 34 49.80 19.71 15.66
N TYR A 35 50.59 20.16 16.63
CA TYR A 35 51.92 19.61 16.89
C TYR A 35 51.76 18.21 17.51
N LEU A 36 51.87 17.17 16.68
CA LEU A 36 51.91 15.78 17.15
C LEU A 36 53.26 15.50 17.78
N THR A 37 53.35 15.67 19.10
CA THR A 37 54.48 15.13 19.86
C THR A 37 54.23 13.63 20.05
N ALA A 38 54.89 12.79 19.24
CA ALA A 38 54.84 11.35 19.41
C ALA A 38 55.64 10.94 20.66
N THR A 39 54.98 10.96 21.83
CA THR A 39 55.51 10.32 23.03
C THR A 39 55.48 8.81 22.80
N ARG A 40 56.65 8.18 22.69
CA ARG A 40 56.78 6.73 22.52
C ARG A 40 56.25 6.02 23.77
N ALA A 41 55.04 5.47 23.69
CA ALA A 41 54.50 4.57 24.70
C ALA A 41 55.32 3.26 24.69
N THR A 42 55.93 2.91 25.81
CA THR A 42 56.73 1.68 25.99
C THR A 42 55.86 0.48 26.39
N HIS A 43 54.54 0.58 26.27
CA HIS A 43 53.61 -0.48 26.63
C HIS A 43 52.59 -0.67 25.49
N PRO A 44 52.45 -1.86 24.91
CA PRO A 44 51.39 -2.11 23.93
C PRO A 44 50.03 -1.95 24.62
N PRO A 45 49.07 -1.22 24.03
CA PRO A 45 47.71 -1.15 24.58
C PRO A 45 47.11 -2.56 24.65
N PRO A 46 46.29 -2.88 25.67
CA PRO A 46 45.65 -4.19 25.74
C PRO A 46 44.79 -4.42 24.51
N THR A 47 45.00 -5.54 23.83
CA THR A 47 44.14 -6.00 22.73
C THR A 47 42.75 -6.30 23.30
N VAL A 48 41.80 -5.38 23.13
CA VAL A 48 40.40 -5.68 23.37
C VAL A 48 39.94 -6.58 22.24
N HIS A 49 39.86 -7.88 22.50
CA HIS A 49 39.10 -8.79 21.65
C HIS A 49 37.62 -8.46 21.85
N TRP A 50 37.05 -7.70 20.92
CA TRP A 50 35.60 -7.60 20.79
C TRP A 50 35.10 -8.96 20.32
N VAL A 51 34.77 -9.84 21.26
CA VAL A 51 33.86 -10.94 20.97
C VAL A 51 32.51 -10.27 20.78
N ALA A 52 32.06 -10.16 19.53
CA ALA A 52 30.69 -9.76 19.25
C ALA A 52 29.79 -10.70 20.08
N PRO A 53 28.81 -10.19 20.84
CA PRO A 53 27.83 -11.06 21.45
C PRO A 53 27.22 -11.91 20.34
N GLU A 54 27.38 -13.23 20.42
CA GLU A 54 26.65 -14.15 19.56
C GLU A 54 25.17 -13.84 19.79
N THR A 55 24.58 -13.11 18.85
CA THR A 55 23.15 -12.90 18.82
C THR A 55 22.57 -14.30 18.59
N PRO A 56 21.75 -14.85 19.49
CA PRO A 56 21.20 -16.17 19.28
C PRO A 56 20.49 -16.16 17.93
N LEU A 57 20.96 -17.00 17.01
CA LEU A 57 20.27 -17.24 15.75
C LEU A 57 18.82 -17.59 16.10
N PRO A 58 17.81 -16.94 15.48
CA PRO A 58 16.43 -17.33 15.71
C PRO A 58 16.30 -18.78 15.30
N THR A 59 16.16 -19.67 16.28
CA THR A 59 15.73 -21.03 16.01
C THR A 59 14.27 -20.90 15.56
N PRO A 60 13.88 -21.40 14.37
CA PRO A 60 12.49 -21.35 13.95
C PRO A 60 11.65 -21.99 15.04
N THR A 61 10.78 -21.19 15.65
CA THR A 61 9.86 -21.69 16.67
C THR A 61 8.93 -22.66 15.95
N PRO A 62 8.80 -23.92 16.41
CA PRO A 62 7.97 -24.91 15.74
C PRO A 62 6.53 -24.39 15.65
N PHE A 63 6.06 -24.14 14.42
CA PHE A 63 4.70 -23.75 14.13
C PHE A 63 3.82 -25.01 14.19
N THR A 64 2.76 -24.99 14.99
CA THR A 64 1.81 -26.10 15.10
C THR A 64 0.51 -25.79 14.35
N TYR A 65 -0.04 -26.79 13.66
CA TYR A 65 -1.25 -26.66 12.85
C TYR A 65 -2.30 -27.71 13.23
N THR A 66 -3.52 -27.27 13.52
CA THR A 66 -4.65 -28.18 13.80
C THR A 66 -5.40 -28.53 12.53
N VAL A 67 -5.42 -29.81 12.19
CA VAL A 67 -6.08 -30.39 11.01
C VAL A 67 -7.58 -30.12 11.03
N ARG A 68 -8.11 -29.63 9.90
CA ARG A 68 -9.55 -29.41 9.70
C ARG A 68 -10.18 -30.54 8.87
N GLN A 69 -11.51 -30.62 8.90
CA GLN A 69 -12.26 -31.62 8.15
C GLN A 69 -11.97 -31.53 6.65
N GLY A 70 -11.55 -32.66 6.07
CA GLY A 70 -11.25 -32.78 4.64
C GLY A 70 -9.82 -32.41 4.23
N GLU A 71 -8.94 -32.02 5.16
CA GLU A 71 -7.53 -31.80 4.86
C GLU A 71 -6.73 -33.12 4.86
N THR A 72 -5.81 -33.25 3.91
CA THR A 72 -4.84 -34.36 3.78
C THR A 72 -3.42 -33.87 4.05
N ILE A 73 -2.46 -34.78 4.32
CA ILE A 73 -1.05 -34.39 4.54
C ILE A 73 -0.54 -33.63 3.33
N SER A 74 -0.87 -34.09 2.11
CA SER A 74 -0.50 -33.42 0.87
C SER A 74 -1.07 -32.00 0.76
N SER A 75 -2.32 -31.78 1.14
CA SER A 75 -2.94 -30.44 1.11
C SER A 75 -2.31 -29.49 2.14
N ILE A 76 -1.90 -30.02 3.29
CA ILE A 76 -1.27 -29.28 4.38
C ILE A 76 0.19 -28.96 4.03
N ALA A 77 0.93 -29.94 3.50
CA ALA A 77 2.29 -29.77 3.00
C ALA A 77 2.35 -28.68 1.91
N LEU A 78 1.40 -28.73 0.97
CA LEU A 78 1.25 -27.71 -0.07
C LEU A 78 0.91 -26.33 0.52
N LYS A 79 -0.01 -26.27 1.49
CA LYS A 79 -0.40 -25.04 2.19
C LYS A 79 0.75 -24.35 2.90
N PHE A 80 1.71 -25.13 3.43
CA PHE A 80 2.85 -24.62 4.17
C PHE A 80 4.16 -24.62 3.37
N GLY A 81 4.13 -25.01 2.09
CA GLY A 81 5.32 -25.03 1.22
C GLY A 81 6.42 -26.00 1.70
N VAL A 82 6.06 -27.04 2.45
CA VAL A 82 6.97 -28.08 2.92
C VAL A 82 6.77 -29.36 2.11
N SER A 83 7.79 -30.21 2.02
CA SER A 83 7.59 -31.52 1.40
C SER A 83 6.73 -32.41 2.29
N MET A 84 5.98 -33.33 1.68
CA MET A 84 5.21 -34.32 2.42
C MET A 84 6.10 -35.18 3.32
N ASP A 85 7.29 -35.52 2.84
CA ASP A 85 8.26 -36.33 3.57
C ASP A 85 8.83 -35.59 4.79
N ASP A 86 9.14 -34.30 4.65
CA ASP A 86 9.60 -33.47 5.78
C ASP A 86 8.49 -33.30 6.82
N LEU A 87 7.25 -33.11 6.37
CA LEU A 87 6.10 -32.99 7.25
C LEU A 87 5.82 -34.30 8.00
N ILE A 88 5.99 -35.46 7.36
CA ILE A 88 5.89 -36.77 8.01
C ILE A 88 7.07 -36.98 8.97
N ALA A 89 8.29 -36.62 8.58
CA ALA A 89 9.48 -36.74 9.42
C ALA A 89 9.40 -35.87 10.69
N ALA A 90 8.75 -34.70 10.60
CA ALA A 90 8.49 -33.83 11.74
C ALA A 90 7.38 -34.34 12.68
N ASN A 91 6.57 -35.30 12.22
CA ASN A 91 5.42 -35.86 12.94
C ASN A 91 5.44 -37.40 12.90
N PRO A 92 6.49 -38.06 13.40
CA PRO A 92 6.62 -39.52 13.36
C PRO A 92 5.48 -40.25 14.10
N GLU A 93 4.80 -39.56 15.01
CA GLU A 93 3.63 -40.07 15.74
C GLU A 93 2.33 -40.17 14.89
N ILE A 94 2.28 -39.58 13.68
CA ILE A 94 1.08 -39.52 12.86
C ILE A 94 1.13 -40.54 11.72
N SER A 95 0.05 -41.31 11.55
CA SER A 95 -0.12 -42.21 10.41
C SER A 95 -0.56 -41.43 9.16
N PRO A 96 0.20 -41.44 8.04
CA PRO A 96 -0.12 -40.62 6.87
C PRO A 96 -1.48 -40.89 6.22
N ASN A 97 -1.98 -42.11 6.40
CA ASN A 97 -3.23 -42.59 5.81
C ASN A 97 -4.46 -42.36 6.70
N ILE A 98 -4.27 -41.91 7.94
CA ILE A 98 -5.35 -41.67 8.91
C ILE A 98 -5.07 -40.36 9.62
N MET A 99 -5.77 -39.29 9.21
CA MET A 99 -5.65 -37.97 9.82
C MET A 99 -6.98 -37.54 10.45
N PRO A 100 -7.16 -37.77 11.76
CA PRO A 100 -8.33 -37.27 12.47
C PRO A 100 -8.41 -35.75 12.42
N VAL A 101 -9.63 -35.23 12.33
CA VAL A 101 -9.90 -33.81 12.50
C VAL A 101 -9.50 -33.42 13.94
N GLY A 102 -8.81 -32.30 14.09
CA GLY A 102 -8.29 -31.85 15.39
C GLY A 102 -6.88 -32.32 15.73
N THR A 103 -6.24 -33.15 14.90
CA THR A 103 -4.82 -33.52 15.07
C THR A 103 -3.93 -32.28 14.96
N VAL A 104 -2.95 -32.16 15.87
CA VAL A 104 -1.98 -31.06 15.85
C VAL A 104 -0.70 -31.54 15.19
N LEU A 105 -0.31 -30.91 14.08
CA LEU A 105 0.90 -31.19 13.32
C LEU A 105 1.97 -30.15 13.62
N LYS A 106 3.21 -30.59 13.80
CA LYS A 106 4.42 -29.76 13.81
C LYS A 106 4.83 -29.51 12.37
N ILE A 107 4.79 -28.26 11.92
CA ILE A 107 5.22 -27.92 10.57
C ILE A 107 6.72 -27.59 10.62
N PRO A 108 7.59 -28.36 9.93
CA PRO A 108 9.01 -28.07 9.88
C PRO A 108 9.24 -26.78 9.09
N GLY A 109 10.00 -25.83 9.64
CA GLY A 109 10.48 -24.68 8.86
C GLY A 109 11.52 -25.14 7.84
N ASN A 110 11.35 -24.78 6.58
CA ASN A 110 12.22 -25.25 5.49
C ASN A 110 13.65 -24.65 5.61
N PRO A 111 14.73 -25.46 5.61
CA PRO A 111 16.12 -24.97 5.67
C PRO A 111 16.82 -24.90 4.30
N ILE A 112 16.14 -24.45 3.25
CA ILE A 112 16.81 -24.15 1.96
C ILE A 112 16.52 -22.71 1.54
N ASN A 113 17.27 -21.80 2.18
CA ASN A 113 17.96 -20.66 1.57
C ASN A 113 18.82 -19.99 2.65
N LEU A 114 20.03 -20.53 2.86
CA LEU A 114 21.09 -19.88 3.64
C LEU A 114 22.00 -18.99 2.76
N SER A 115 21.66 -18.76 1.48
CA SER A 115 21.93 -17.45 0.87
C SER A 115 20.84 -16.53 1.37
N GLY A 116 21.20 -15.46 2.08
CA GLY A 116 20.29 -14.47 2.65
C GLY A 116 19.46 -13.75 1.58
N GLU A 117 18.51 -14.44 0.99
CA GLU A 117 17.36 -13.85 0.37
C GLU A 117 16.34 -13.73 1.49
N ALA A 118 16.18 -12.50 1.97
CA ALA A 118 15.24 -12.16 3.02
C ALA A 118 13.92 -12.89 2.78
N THR A 119 13.44 -13.64 3.77
CA THR A 119 12.00 -13.90 3.87
C THR A 119 11.35 -12.54 3.63
N PRO A 120 10.55 -12.35 2.56
CA PRO A 120 9.95 -11.05 2.33
C PRO A 120 9.13 -10.76 3.57
N THR A 121 9.67 -9.86 4.41
CA THR A 121 8.89 -9.10 5.35
C THR A 121 7.68 -8.63 4.53
N PRO A 122 6.43 -8.84 4.99
CA PRO A 122 5.27 -8.30 4.30
C PRO A 122 5.64 -6.90 3.89
N VAL A 123 5.75 -6.73 2.59
CA VAL A 123 6.21 -5.49 2.00
C VAL A 123 5.31 -4.42 2.62
N PRO A 124 5.85 -3.40 3.33
CA PRO A 124 5.02 -2.52 4.13
C PRO A 124 3.97 -1.90 3.21
N PHE A 125 2.74 -2.31 3.44
CA PHE A 125 1.60 -1.95 2.63
C PHE A 125 0.74 -1.06 3.49
N ILE A 126 0.39 0.11 2.96
CA ILE A 126 -0.18 1.18 3.76
C ILE A 126 -1.69 1.06 3.62
N VAL A 127 -2.36 0.78 4.73
CA VAL A 127 -3.81 0.94 4.86
C VAL A 127 -4.06 2.36 5.35
N GLU A 128 -4.42 3.25 4.44
CA GLU A 128 -4.55 4.68 4.75
C GLU A 128 -5.79 4.99 5.57
N GLN A 129 -6.84 4.22 5.36
CA GLN A 129 -8.12 4.35 6.04
C GLN A 129 -8.85 3.01 6.07
N ALA A 130 -9.57 2.77 7.15
CA ALA A 130 -10.56 1.72 7.27
C ALA A 130 -11.88 2.36 7.70
N VAL A 131 -12.86 2.37 6.80
CA VAL A 131 -14.17 3.00 7.02
C VAL A 131 -15.28 2.00 6.77
N CYS A 132 -16.34 2.07 7.58
CA CYS A 132 -17.48 1.18 7.45
C CYS A 132 -18.79 1.97 7.41
N TYR A 133 -19.72 1.51 6.59
CA TYR A 133 -21.00 2.15 6.35
C TYR A 133 -22.14 1.16 6.56
N PRO A 134 -23.12 1.49 7.44
CA PRO A 134 -24.28 0.63 7.66
C PRO A 134 -25.17 0.63 6.42
N THR A 135 -25.76 -0.53 6.12
CA THR A 135 -26.73 -0.66 5.03
C THR A 135 -28.16 -0.62 5.54
N ALA A 136 -29.11 -0.33 4.65
CA ALA A 136 -30.55 -0.41 4.97
C ALA A 136 -30.97 -1.83 5.42
N SER A 137 -30.24 -2.86 4.99
CA SER A 137 -30.44 -4.25 5.44
C SER A 137 -29.81 -4.56 6.80
N LYS A 138 -29.34 -3.54 7.54
CA LYS A 138 -28.63 -3.65 8.82
C LYS A 138 -27.29 -4.40 8.76
N GLY A 139 -26.73 -4.60 7.58
CA GLY A 139 -25.36 -5.08 7.41
C GLY A 139 -24.36 -3.93 7.42
N LEU A 140 -23.09 -4.25 7.21
CA LEU A 140 -22.00 -3.27 7.24
C LEU A 140 -21.04 -3.48 6.07
N TRP A 141 -20.90 -2.48 5.20
CA TRP A 141 -19.87 -2.46 4.17
C TRP A 141 -18.62 -1.77 4.72
N CYS A 142 -17.47 -2.42 4.62
CA CYS A 142 -16.20 -1.85 5.03
C CYS A 142 -15.24 -1.74 3.84
N PHE A 143 -14.52 -0.62 3.81
CA PHE A 143 -13.46 -0.33 2.86
C PHE A 143 -12.15 -0.11 3.61
N ALA A 144 -11.09 -0.79 3.17
CA ALA A 144 -9.73 -0.52 3.61
C ALA A 144 -8.93 0.00 2.41
N LEU A 145 -8.63 1.30 2.37
CA LEU A 145 -7.92 1.90 1.23
C LEU A 145 -6.45 1.48 1.28
N ALA A 146 -6.05 0.75 0.25
CA ALA A 146 -4.74 0.19 0.10
C ALA A 146 -3.90 1.00 -0.87
N ARG A 147 -2.67 1.34 -0.45
CA ARG A 147 -1.65 2.00 -1.26
C ARG A 147 -0.29 1.36 -1.00
N HIS A 148 0.58 1.46 -2.00
CA HIS A 148 2.00 1.14 -1.84
C HIS A 148 2.91 2.18 -2.49
N ASP A 149 4.14 2.24 -2.00
CA ASP A 149 5.20 3.12 -2.48
C ASP A 149 6.21 2.40 -3.41
N PHE A 150 5.93 1.15 -3.77
CA PHE A 150 6.78 0.40 -4.71
C PHE A 150 6.57 0.84 -6.15
N PRO A 151 7.63 0.81 -6.98
CA PRO A 151 7.53 1.06 -8.42
C PRO A 151 6.88 -0.11 -9.18
N ASP A 152 6.76 -1.26 -8.54
CA ASP A 152 6.23 -2.52 -9.09
C ASP A 152 4.69 -2.55 -9.09
N LEU A 153 4.11 -3.48 -9.87
CA LEU A 153 2.70 -3.87 -9.69
C LEU A 153 2.59 -4.73 -8.43
N MET A 154 1.45 -4.64 -7.75
CA MET A 154 1.12 -5.56 -6.66
C MET A 154 -0.07 -6.43 -7.08
N GLU A 155 0.00 -7.74 -6.88
CA GLU A 155 -1.03 -8.73 -7.24
C GLU A 155 -1.57 -9.43 -5.99
N ASN A 156 -2.81 -9.93 -6.10
CA ASN A 156 -3.44 -10.81 -5.12
C ASN A 156 -3.44 -10.17 -3.73
N ILE A 157 -3.88 -8.92 -3.67
CA ILE A 157 -3.94 -8.16 -2.44
C ILE A 157 -5.21 -8.53 -1.68
N SER A 158 -5.04 -9.04 -0.47
CA SER A 158 -6.15 -9.34 0.44
C SER A 158 -5.82 -8.95 1.87
N ALA A 159 -6.86 -8.67 2.64
CA ALA A 159 -6.73 -8.31 4.05
C ALA A 159 -7.85 -8.96 4.86
N GLN A 160 -7.56 -9.38 6.08
CA GLN A 160 -8.57 -9.70 7.06
C GLN A 160 -9.06 -8.39 7.68
N VAL A 161 -10.36 -8.16 7.61
CA VAL A 161 -11.03 -7.10 8.37
C VAL A 161 -11.70 -7.76 9.56
N THR A 162 -11.31 -7.36 10.76
CA THR A 162 -11.89 -7.79 12.03
C THR A 162 -12.66 -6.64 12.63
N LEU A 163 -13.95 -6.85 12.90
CA LEU A 163 -14.76 -5.90 13.64
C LEU A 163 -14.62 -6.18 15.13
N VAL A 164 -14.34 -5.12 15.89
CA VAL A 164 -14.28 -5.16 17.35
C VAL A 164 -15.25 -4.16 17.97
N ASP A 165 -15.71 -4.44 19.19
CA ASP A 165 -16.48 -3.48 19.98
C ASP A 165 -15.59 -2.39 20.59
N SER A 166 -16.21 -1.46 21.34
CA SER A 166 -15.51 -0.36 22.01
C SER A 166 -14.51 -0.78 23.09
N HIS A 167 -14.57 -2.03 23.57
CA HIS A 167 -13.63 -2.62 24.52
C HIS A 167 -12.59 -3.51 23.83
N GLY A 168 -12.60 -3.59 22.50
CA GLY A 168 -11.73 -4.46 21.72
C GLY A 168 -12.19 -5.93 21.64
N GLY A 169 -13.41 -6.23 22.08
CA GLY A 169 -14.01 -7.56 21.97
C GLY A 169 -14.29 -7.94 20.52
N PHE A 170 -14.00 -9.18 20.14
CA PHE A 170 -14.22 -9.68 18.78
C PHE A 170 -15.72 -9.76 18.45
N LEU A 171 -16.11 -9.21 17.29
CA LEU A 171 -17.48 -9.28 16.78
C LEU A 171 -17.58 -10.20 15.56
N ALA A 172 -16.75 -9.95 14.55
CA ALA A 172 -16.73 -10.72 13.30
C ALA A 172 -15.40 -10.52 12.56
N ALA A 173 -15.04 -11.45 11.68
CA ALA A 173 -13.92 -11.23 10.75
C ALA A 173 -14.23 -11.81 9.37
N GLN A 174 -13.80 -11.10 8.33
CA GLN A 174 -13.91 -11.54 6.94
C GLN A 174 -12.72 -11.06 6.10
N THR A 175 -12.49 -11.76 5.00
CA THR A 175 -11.46 -11.39 4.03
C THR A 175 -12.01 -10.36 3.06
N ALA A 176 -11.38 -9.20 3.01
CA ALA A 176 -11.60 -8.16 2.02
C ALA A 176 -10.69 -8.36 0.81
N LEU A 177 -11.21 -8.05 -0.36
CA LEU A 177 -10.51 -8.17 -1.65
C LEU A 177 -10.56 -6.84 -2.40
N LEU A 178 -9.55 -6.60 -3.23
CA LEU A 178 -9.58 -5.48 -4.17
C LEU A 178 -10.61 -5.71 -5.30
N PRO A 179 -11.14 -4.64 -5.91
CA PRO A 179 -11.99 -4.75 -7.10
C PRO A 179 -11.21 -5.30 -8.31
N LEU A 180 -9.91 -5.05 -8.39
CA LEU A 180 -8.98 -5.57 -9.39
C LEU A 180 -7.99 -6.52 -8.72
N ASN A 181 -7.49 -7.51 -9.43
CA ASN A 181 -6.48 -8.43 -8.88
C ASN A 181 -5.10 -7.76 -8.74
N ILE A 182 -4.90 -6.62 -9.41
CA ILE A 182 -3.69 -5.81 -9.33
C ILE A 182 -3.93 -4.45 -8.69
N LEU A 183 -2.89 -3.90 -8.09
CA LEU A 183 -2.77 -2.51 -7.71
C LEU A 183 -1.54 -1.91 -8.42
N PRO A 184 -1.74 -1.02 -9.41
CA PRO A 184 -0.64 -0.34 -10.08
C PRO A 184 0.11 0.66 -9.19
N PRO A 185 1.38 0.97 -9.50
CA PRO A 185 2.15 1.95 -8.76
C PRO A 185 1.46 3.32 -8.79
N ASN A 186 1.60 4.07 -7.69
CA ASN A 186 0.98 5.38 -7.50
C ASN A 186 -0.56 5.40 -7.60
N THR A 187 -1.21 4.24 -7.49
CA THR A 187 -2.67 4.16 -7.40
C THR A 187 -3.09 3.68 -6.02
N SER A 188 -4.37 3.81 -5.71
CA SER A 188 -4.96 3.30 -4.48
C SER A 188 -6.29 2.65 -4.81
N LEU A 189 -6.55 1.49 -4.21
CA LEU A 189 -7.81 0.78 -4.37
C LEU A 189 -8.30 0.30 -3.01
N PRO A 190 -9.61 0.38 -2.73
CA PRO A 190 -10.16 -0.11 -1.48
C PRO A 190 -10.33 -1.62 -1.53
N LEU A 191 -9.76 -2.33 -0.57
CA LEU A 191 -10.25 -3.67 -0.24
C LEU A 191 -11.66 -3.53 0.30
N SER A 192 -12.58 -4.34 -0.18
CA SER A 192 -14.00 -4.24 0.14
C SER A 192 -14.52 -5.53 0.75
N VAL A 193 -15.35 -5.42 1.78
CA VAL A 193 -15.99 -6.57 2.43
C VAL A 193 -17.35 -6.17 3.02
N TYR A 194 -18.30 -7.10 2.99
CA TYR A 194 -19.63 -6.92 3.56
C TYR A 194 -19.84 -7.86 4.73
N PHE A 195 -20.21 -7.33 5.89
CA PHE A 195 -20.68 -8.10 7.04
C PHE A 195 -22.20 -8.19 7.03
N ALA A 196 -22.69 -9.41 7.26
CA ALA A 196 -24.10 -9.68 7.42
C ALA A 196 -24.70 -8.90 8.62
N PRO A 197 -26.03 -8.81 8.73
CA PRO A 197 -26.69 -8.07 9.81
C PRO A 197 -26.32 -8.54 11.22
N ASP A 198 -26.79 -7.78 12.22
CA ASP A 198 -26.51 -7.96 13.66
C ASP A 198 -25.11 -7.50 14.12
N ILE A 199 -24.55 -6.54 13.38
CA ILE A 199 -23.33 -5.83 13.75
C ILE A 199 -23.69 -4.51 14.45
N PRO A 200 -23.17 -4.23 15.66
CA PRO A 200 -23.33 -2.95 16.32
C PRO A 200 -22.80 -1.78 15.48
N VAL A 201 -23.46 -0.61 15.55
CA VAL A 201 -23.10 0.56 14.74
C VAL A 201 -21.73 1.13 15.16
N GLU A 202 -21.35 0.91 16.41
CA GLU A 202 -20.08 1.29 17.02
C GLU A 202 -18.91 0.34 16.70
N ALA A 203 -19.14 -0.71 15.89
CA ALA A 203 -18.10 -1.66 15.51
C ALA A 203 -16.93 -0.96 14.80
N MET A 204 -15.72 -1.19 15.30
CA MET A 204 -14.49 -0.61 14.76
C MET A 204 -13.75 -1.64 13.89
N PRO A 205 -13.36 -1.30 12.64
CA PRO A 205 -12.59 -2.20 11.81
C PRO A 205 -11.09 -2.19 12.18
N GLN A 206 -10.52 -3.36 12.34
CA GLN A 206 -9.08 -3.62 12.38
C GLN A 206 -8.69 -4.37 11.10
N VAL A 207 -7.61 -3.94 10.46
CA VAL A 207 -7.19 -4.49 9.16
C VAL A 207 -5.83 -5.14 9.30
N GLN A 208 -5.73 -6.40 8.86
CA GLN A 208 -4.49 -7.14 8.76
C GLN A 208 -4.29 -7.60 7.32
N MET A 209 -3.22 -7.14 6.67
CA MET A 209 -2.86 -7.62 5.33
C MET A 209 -2.52 -9.11 5.38
N LEU A 210 -3.08 -9.89 4.46
CA LEU A 210 -2.86 -11.33 4.35
C LEU A 210 -1.92 -11.68 3.19
N THR A 211 -2.16 -11.07 2.04
CA THR A 211 -1.41 -11.35 0.81
C THR A 211 -1.13 -10.04 0.06
N ALA A 212 0.04 -9.98 -0.57
CA ALA A 212 0.45 -8.91 -1.48
C ALA A 212 1.72 -9.40 -2.23
N ILE A 213 1.61 -9.65 -3.53
CA ILE A 213 2.70 -10.21 -4.34
C ILE A 213 3.26 -9.12 -5.25
N ARG A 214 4.56 -8.86 -5.22
CA ARG A 214 5.19 -7.93 -6.17
C ARG A 214 5.35 -8.58 -7.53
N LEU A 215 4.99 -7.85 -8.58
CA LEU A 215 5.19 -8.22 -9.97
C LEU A 215 5.91 -7.12 -10.74
N SER A 216 6.73 -7.52 -11.70
CA SER A 216 7.30 -6.59 -12.66
C SER A 216 6.19 -5.90 -13.46
N LEU A 217 6.38 -4.62 -13.80
CA LEU A 217 5.44 -3.84 -14.61
C LEU A 217 5.13 -4.47 -15.98
N ASN A 218 6.03 -5.32 -16.48
CA ASN A 218 5.91 -6.02 -17.76
C ASN A 218 5.55 -7.50 -17.60
N ASP A 219 4.94 -7.91 -16.48
CA ASP A 219 4.48 -9.29 -16.30
C ASP A 219 3.44 -9.64 -17.39
N PRO A 220 3.66 -10.68 -18.22
CA PRO A 220 2.86 -10.97 -19.40
C PRO A 220 1.41 -11.35 -19.08
N ARG A 221 1.06 -11.61 -17.82
CA ARG A 221 -0.32 -11.88 -17.38
C ARG A 221 -1.19 -10.62 -17.37
N TYR A 222 -0.57 -9.44 -17.37
CA TYR A 222 -1.24 -8.14 -17.34
C TYR A 222 -0.81 -7.29 -18.52
N LEU A 223 -1.77 -6.63 -19.15
CA LEU A 223 -1.53 -5.77 -20.30
C LEU A 223 -1.51 -4.29 -19.87
N PRO A 224 -0.69 -3.45 -20.52
CA PRO A 224 -0.52 -2.03 -20.18
C PRO A 224 -1.69 -1.18 -20.66
N ALA A 225 -2.91 -1.52 -20.25
CA ALA A 225 -4.11 -0.76 -20.58
C ALA A 225 -4.14 0.59 -19.85
N THR A 226 -4.71 1.60 -20.50
CA THR A 226 -4.87 2.95 -19.96
C THR A 226 -6.32 3.41 -20.06
N ILE A 227 -6.73 4.34 -19.20
CA ILE A 227 -8.07 4.93 -19.24
C ILE A 227 -7.95 6.38 -19.75
N ASN A 228 -8.73 6.69 -20.78
CA ASN A 228 -8.81 8.02 -21.38
C ASN A 228 -10.27 8.49 -21.50
N ASN A 229 -10.46 9.77 -21.81
CA ASN A 229 -11.77 10.36 -22.15
C ASN A 229 -12.83 10.14 -21.07
N THR A 230 -12.44 10.28 -19.80
CA THR A 230 -13.35 10.04 -18.67
C THR A 230 -14.34 11.20 -18.50
N LEU A 231 -15.58 10.83 -18.21
CA LEU A 231 -16.64 11.76 -17.81
C LEU A 231 -17.21 11.27 -16.48
N VAL A 232 -17.29 12.17 -15.51
CA VAL A 232 -17.91 11.93 -14.19
C VAL A 232 -19.03 12.94 -14.00
N GLN A 233 -20.26 12.44 -13.91
CA GLN A 233 -21.46 13.24 -13.65
C GLN A 233 -22.03 12.82 -12.30
N ILE A 234 -21.79 13.65 -11.29
CA ILE A 234 -22.31 13.47 -9.94
C ILE A 234 -23.71 14.10 -9.88
N ASP A 235 -24.67 13.40 -9.28
CA ASP A 235 -26.01 13.92 -9.04
C ASP A 235 -26.01 15.12 -8.09
N SER A 236 -27.13 15.85 -8.03
CA SER A 236 -27.24 17.06 -7.19
C SER A 236 -26.99 16.78 -5.71
N ASP A 237 -27.36 15.57 -5.26
CA ASP A 237 -27.32 15.17 -3.86
C ASP A 237 -25.98 14.52 -3.49
N GLY A 238 -25.13 14.22 -4.48
CA GLY A 238 -23.84 13.56 -4.34
C GLY A 238 -23.94 12.13 -3.79
N HIS A 239 -25.02 11.42 -4.08
CA HIS A 239 -25.18 10.02 -3.70
C HIS A 239 -24.91 9.06 -4.85
N PHE A 240 -24.96 9.54 -6.10
CA PHE A 240 -24.70 8.75 -7.28
C PHE A 240 -23.80 9.50 -8.26
N ALA A 241 -22.91 8.76 -8.92
CA ALA A 241 -22.13 9.27 -10.04
C ALA A 241 -22.31 8.36 -11.25
N GLN A 242 -22.79 8.92 -12.36
CA GLN A 242 -22.72 8.28 -13.67
C GLN A 242 -21.32 8.53 -14.24
N VAL A 243 -20.59 7.45 -14.54
CA VAL A 243 -19.22 7.54 -15.01
C VAL A 243 -19.04 6.77 -16.31
N SER A 244 -18.24 7.33 -17.22
CA SER A 244 -17.89 6.66 -18.47
C SER A 244 -16.48 7.04 -18.91
N GLY A 245 -15.93 6.27 -19.83
CA GLY A 245 -14.62 6.53 -20.44
C GLY A 245 -14.24 5.43 -21.43
N GLU A 246 -13.00 5.46 -21.88
CA GLU A 246 -12.46 4.46 -22.81
C GLU A 246 -11.23 3.81 -22.21
N VAL A 247 -11.18 2.48 -22.24
CA VAL A 247 -9.95 1.72 -22.01
C VAL A 247 -9.24 1.56 -23.34
N HIS A 248 -7.97 1.95 -23.39
CA HIS A 248 -7.10 1.86 -24.56
C HIS A 248 -5.98 0.86 -24.32
N LEU A 249 -5.63 0.14 -25.37
CA LEU A 249 -4.57 -0.84 -25.35
C LEU A 249 -3.48 -0.44 -26.37
N PRO A 250 -2.19 -0.36 -26.01
CA PRO A 250 -1.14 0.05 -26.94
C PRO A 250 -1.01 -0.87 -28.17
N ALA A 251 -0.53 -0.34 -29.29
CA ALA A 251 -0.42 -1.08 -30.55
C ALA A 251 0.63 -2.21 -30.50
N GLU A 252 1.63 -2.04 -29.66
CA GLU A 252 2.74 -2.96 -29.40
C GLU A 252 2.41 -4.07 -28.40
N SER A 253 1.21 -4.05 -27.82
CA SER A 253 0.79 -5.05 -26.81
C SER A 253 0.12 -6.28 -27.44
N ASN A 254 -0.12 -7.31 -26.63
CA ASN A 254 -0.96 -8.44 -27.02
C ASN A 254 -2.44 -8.09 -26.91
N ALA A 255 -3.32 -8.75 -27.67
CA ALA A 255 -4.76 -8.56 -27.55
C ALA A 255 -5.24 -8.90 -26.13
N ALA A 256 -6.10 -8.07 -25.56
CA ALA A 256 -6.80 -8.40 -24.32
C ALA A 256 -8.00 -9.30 -24.63
N THR A 257 -8.26 -10.32 -23.81
CA THR A 257 -9.52 -11.08 -23.84
C THR A 257 -10.53 -10.58 -22.81
N LYS A 258 -10.03 -10.00 -21.71
CA LYS A 258 -10.85 -9.45 -20.62
C LYS A 258 -10.28 -8.13 -20.14
N THR A 259 -11.20 -7.23 -19.81
CA THR A 259 -10.88 -5.89 -19.31
C THR A 259 -11.77 -5.57 -18.13
N TRP A 260 -11.21 -5.00 -17.07
CA TRP A 260 -11.97 -4.51 -15.91
C TRP A 260 -11.59 -3.07 -15.61
N VAL A 261 -12.57 -2.31 -15.15
CA VAL A 261 -12.36 -0.95 -14.64
C VAL A 261 -12.93 -0.89 -13.23
N ALA A 262 -12.13 -0.47 -12.27
CA ALA A 262 -12.60 -0.09 -10.95
C ALA A 262 -12.83 1.43 -10.94
N ALA A 263 -13.98 1.86 -10.43
CA ALA A 263 -14.29 3.25 -10.13
C ALA A 263 -14.45 3.39 -8.62
N VAL A 264 -13.63 4.25 -8.00
CA VAL A 264 -13.61 4.48 -6.55
C VAL A 264 -14.11 5.89 -6.28
N ALA A 265 -15.17 5.99 -5.49
CA ALA A 265 -15.80 7.24 -5.09
C ALA A 265 -15.24 7.73 -3.75
N TYR A 266 -14.97 9.03 -3.68
CA TYR A 266 -14.45 9.71 -2.49
C TYR A 266 -15.32 10.89 -2.08
N ASP A 267 -15.40 11.15 -0.77
CA ASP A 267 -15.95 12.39 -0.22
C ASP A 267 -14.94 13.56 -0.30
N GLU A 268 -15.35 14.74 0.20
CA GLU A 268 -14.53 15.96 0.23
C GLU A 268 -13.25 15.81 1.08
N THR A 269 -13.25 14.89 2.04
CA THR A 269 -12.10 14.62 2.92
C THR A 269 -11.17 13.54 2.37
N GLY A 270 -11.48 12.98 1.20
CA GLY A 270 -10.73 11.87 0.61
C GLY A 270 -11.07 10.50 1.18
N ARG A 271 -12.17 10.36 1.94
CA ARG A 271 -12.61 9.04 2.41
C ARG A 271 -13.30 8.27 1.32
N VAL A 272 -13.06 6.96 1.24
CA VAL A 272 -13.75 6.09 0.30
C VAL A 272 -15.22 5.99 0.72
N VAL A 273 -16.13 6.32 -0.18
CA VAL A 273 -17.58 6.26 0.04
C VAL A 273 -18.27 5.24 -0.85
N GLY A 274 -17.61 4.76 -1.91
CA GLY A 274 -18.18 3.75 -2.78
C GLY A 274 -17.15 3.18 -3.74
N VAL A 275 -17.43 1.99 -4.25
CA VAL A 275 -16.62 1.34 -5.28
C VAL A 275 -17.52 0.57 -6.22
N ARG A 276 -17.21 0.60 -7.50
CA ARG A 276 -17.87 -0.22 -8.51
C ARG A 276 -16.84 -0.80 -9.46
N ARG A 277 -17.05 -2.04 -9.88
CA ARG A 277 -16.31 -2.65 -10.97
C ARG A 277 -17.21 -2.77 -12.20
N TRP A 278 -16.67 -2.35 -13.34
CA TRP A 278 -17.20 -2.66 -14.65
C TRP A 278 -16.37 -3.78 -15.28
N GLU A 279 -17.04 -4.68 -16.00
CA GLU A 279 -16.42 -5.81 -16.69
C GLU A 279 -16.68 -5.69 -18.19
N GLY A 280 -15.61 -5.76 -18.96
CA GLY A 280 -15.58 -5.62 -20.40
C GLY A 280 -15.01 -6.84 -21.09
N GLY A 281 -15.16 -6.85 -22.41
CA GLY A 281 -14.59 -7.86 -23.29
C GLY A 281 -13.17 -7.55 -23.72
N GLY A 282 -12.79 -8.18 -24.83
CA GLY A 282 -11.46 -8.06 -25.41
C GLY A 282 -11.22 -6.75 -26.16
N ILE A 283 -9.94 -6.43 -26.31
CA ILE A 283 -9.43 -5.26 -27.03
C ILE A 283 -8.30 -5.73 -27.93
N GLN A 284 -8.36 -5.42 -29.23
CA GLN A 284 -7.24 -5.69 -30.14
C GLN A 284 -6.10 -4.69 -29.87
N PRO A 285 -4.83 -5.02 -30.18
CA PRO A 285 -3.72 -4.08 -30.04
C PRO A 285 -4.00 -2.77 -30.79
N GLY A 286 -3.78 -1.63 -30.13
CA GLY A 286 -4.10 -0.29 -30.65
C GLY A 286 -5.59 0.05 -30.62
N GLY A 287 -6.43 -0.87 -30.14
CA GLY A 287 -7.87 -0.72 -30.03
C GLY A 287 -8.30 -0.10 -28.70
N LYS A 288 -9.61 0.05 -28.56
CA LYS A 288 -10.24 0.59 -27.36
C LYS A 288 -11.63 -0.02 -27.11
N ILE A 289 -12.09 0.04 -25.86
CA ILE A 289 -13.44 -0.31 -25.45
C ILE A 289 -14.01 0.77 -24.53
N ARG A 290 -15.29 1.11 -24.71
CA ARG A 290 -15.98 2.08 -23.86
C ARG A 290 -16.54 1.38 -22.62
N PHE A 291 -16.38 2.01 -21.46
CA PHE A 291 -17.07 1.62 -20.24
C PHE A 291 -18.08 2.70 -19.82
N GLU A 292 -19.13 2.25 -19.16
CA GLU A 292 -20.13 3.10 -18.51
C GLU A 292 -20.71 2.36 -17.31
N MET A 293 -20.81 3.04 -16.16
CA MET A 293 -21.37 2.48 -14.94
C MET A 293 -21.87 3.58 -14.00
N THR A 294 -22.70 3.19 -13.03
CA THR A 294 -23.11 4.06 -11.91
C THR A 294 -22.35 3.63 -10.65
N VAL A 295 -21.76 4.60 -9.95
CA VAL A 295 -21.17 4.41 -8.62
C VAL A 295 -22.07 5.05 -7.58
N ALA A 296 -22.43 4.30 -6.54
CA ALA A 296 -23.27 4.80 -5.45
C ALA A 296 -22.40 5.05 -4.20
N SER A 297 -22.70 6.14 -3.50
CA SER A 297 -22.17 6.41 -2.16
C SER A 297 -22.90 5.56 -1.13
N LEU A 298 -22.14 4.87 -0.28
CA LEU A 298 -22.63 4.15 0.90
C LEU A 298 -22.64 5.04 2.15
N GLY A 299 -22.04 6.23 2.09
CA GLY A 299 -22.11 7.21 3.16
C GLY A 299 -21.47 8.54 2.77
N GLY A 300 -22.00 9.64 3.30
CA GLY A 300 -21.53 10.98 2.94
C GLY A 300 -21.82 11.36 1.48
N VAL A 301 -21.33 12.56 1.11
CA VAL A 301 -21.52 13.16 -0.21
C VAL A 301 -20.28 12.85 -1.07
N LEU A 302 -20.48 12.14 -2.16
CA LEU A 302 -19.47 11.85 -3.19
C LEU A 302 -19.09 13.16 -3.90
N ARG A 303 -17.79 13.44 -3.94
CA ARG A 303 -17.22 14.63 -4.60
C ARG A 303 -16.28 14.30 -5.75
N ARG A 304 -15.73 13.09 -5.77
CA ARG A 304 -14.69 12.70 -6.72
C ARG A 304 -14.77 11.21 -7.03
N VAL A 305 -14.41 10.83 -8.25
CA VAL A 305 -14.24 9.43 -8.66
C VAL A 305 -12.89 9.27 -9.31
N GLU A 306 -12.13 8.25 -8.88
CA GLU A 306 -10.90 7.81 -9.53
C GLU A 306 -11.08 6.44 -10.18
N PHE A 307 -10.21 6.12 -11.13
CA PHE A 307 -10.29 4.89 -11.89
C PHE A 307 -8.98 4.11 -11.88
N ALA A 308 -9.09 2.79 -11.90
CA ALA A 308 -8.00 1.88 -12.23
C ALA A 308 -8.47 0.87 -13.26
N VAL A 309 -7.53 0.34 -14.05
CA VAL A 309 -7.80 -0.63 -15.10
C VAL A 309 -6.95 -1.88 -14.93
N GLU A 310 -7.54 -3.01 -15.26
CA GLU A 310 -6.85 -4.29 -15.40
C GLU A 310 -7.25 -4.90 -16.75
N ALA A 311 -6.27 -5.29 -17.55
CA ALA A 311 -6.49 -6.02 -18.80
C ALA A 311 -5.62 -7.28 -18.82
N ARG A 312 -6.18 -8.37 -19.35
CA ARG A 312 -5.50 -9.66 -19.45
C ARG A 312 -5.61 -10.22 -20.87
N PRO A 313 -4.57 -10.92 -21.36
CA PRO A 313 -4.58 -11.57 -22.66
C PRO A 313 -5.56 -12.73 -22.76
#